data_AF-A0A194X2S6-F1
#
_entry.id   AF-A0A194X2S6-F1
#
_cell.length_a   1.000
_cell.length_b   1.000
_cell.length_c   1.000
_cell.angle_alpha   90.00
_cell.angle_beta   90.00
_cell.angle_gamma   90.00
#
_symmetry.space_group_name_H-M   'P 1'
#
loop_
_entity.id
_entity.type
_entity.pdbx_description
1 polymer ?
#
loop_
_entity_poly.entity_id
_entity_poly.type
_entity_poly.pdbx_seq_one_letter_code
_entity_poly.pdbx_strand_id
1 'polypeptide(L)'
;MGQPLRTMDSHGGGDHQPADTFHLFPKLPNELRLMIWECAWPGPRMIEGVTCEDEEAEEYTEATNFHIAGSLSTLLEQDFGTRILEGERSEECPPPVALQVCHESRKHTLSQYHIVESMAGPFYVNPYRDCRLESRI
;
A
#
# COMPACT_ATOMS: atom_id res chain seq x y z
N MET A 1 60.85 14.43 -45.23
CA MET A 1 60.29 13.88 -43.97
C MET A 1 58.78 14.02 -44.06
N GLY A 2 58.04 12.92 -43.94
CA GLY A 2 56.57 12.92 -43.98
C GLY A 2 56.09 11.47 -43.98
N GLN A 3 55.87 10.93 -42.78
CA GLN A 3 55.36 9.57 -42.62
C GLN A 3 53.87 9.51 -43.03
N PRO A 4 53.40 8.41 -43.65
CA PRO A 4 51.97 8.20 -43.84
C PRO A 4 51.32 7.77 -42.53
N LEU A 5 50.20 8.41 -42.22
CA LEU A 5 49.37 8.22 -41.05
C LEU A 5 48.77 6.81 -41.04
N ARG A 6 49.01 6.07 -39.94
CA ARG A 6 48.46 4.74 -39.69
C ARG A 6 46.92 4.78 -39.71
N THR A 7 46.32 3.97 -40.57
CA THR A 7 44.93 3.55 -40.45
C THR A 7 44.76 2.84 -39.11
N MET A 8 43.90 3.38 -38.24
CA MET A 8 43.46 2.70 -37.03
C MET A 8 42.43 1.65 -37.44
N ASP A 9 42.74 0.39 -37.15
CA ASP A 9 41.78 -0.71 -37.20
C ASP A 9 40.71 -0.50 -36.12
N SER A 10 39.49 -0.18 -36.54
CA SER A 10 38.30 -0.14 -35.70
C SER A 10 37.87 -1.56 -35.32
N HIS A 11 38.54 -2.16 -34.33
CA HIS A 11 38.02 -3.32 -33.60
C HIS A 11 37.41 -2.84 -32.30
N GLY A 12 36.10 -2.65 -32.32
CA GLY A 12 35.33 -2.25 -31.15
C GLY A 12 33.84 -2.36 -31.38
N GLY A 13 33.40 -3.42 -32.05
CA GLY A 13 32.00 -3.86 -32.02
C GLY A 13 31.71 -4.39 -30.63
N GLY A 14 31.50 -3.48 -29.68
CA GLY A 14 30.89 -3.82 -28.41
C GLY A 14 29.44 -4.17 -28.69
N ASP A 15 29.14 -5.46 -28.78
CA ASP A 15 27.78 -5.98 -28.70
C ASP A 15 27.17 -5.47 -27.39
N HIS A 16 26.45 -4.35 -27.47
CA HIS A 16 25.48 -3.97 -26.46
C HIS A 16 24.33 -4.96 -26.57
N GLN A 17 24.51 -6.14 -25.98
CA GLN A 17 23.42 -7.08 -25.78
C GLN A 17 22.36 -6.35 -24.94
N PRO A 18 21.14 -6.15 -25.48
CA PRO A 18 20.10 -5.49 -24.72
C PRO A 18 19.82 -6.34 -23.49
N ALA A 19 19.78 -5.70 -22.32
CA ALA A 19 19.46 -6.34 -21.04
C ALA A 19 17.97 -6.72 -20.97
N ASP A 20 17.45 -7.38 -22.00
CA ASP A 20 16.03 -7.73 -22.18
C ASP A 20 15.64 -8.99 -21.41
N THR A 21 16.59 -9.65 -20.75
CA THR A 21 16.33 -10.88 -20.01
C THR A 21 16.29 -10.59 -18.51
N PHE A 22 15.09 -10.34 -17.99
CA PHE A 22 14.85 -10.41 -16.55
C PHE A 22 14.96 -11.87 -16.12
N HIS A 23 16.10 -12.25 -15.55
CA HIS A 23 16.27 -13.54 -14.93
C HIS A 23 15.39 -13.58 -13.67
N LEU A 24 14.26 -14.29 -13.75
CA LEU A 24 13.42 -14.59 -12.60
C LEU A 24 14.31 -15.05 -11.45
N PHE A 25 14.18 -14.39 -10.28
CA PHE A 25 14.93 -14.76 -9.08
C PHE A 25 14.87 -16.28 -8.91
N PRO A 26 16.01 -17.00 -8.93
CA PRO A 26 16.02 -18.44 -8.78
C PRO A 26 15.28 -18.79 -7.49
N LYS A 27 14.15 -19.50 -7.65
CA LYS A 27 13.21 -20.01 -6.63
C LYS A 27 13.66 -19.68 -5.21
N LEU A 28 13.41 -18.44 -4.78
CA LEU A 28 13.62 -18.07 -3.39
C LEU A 28 12.87 -19.09 -2.52
N PRO A 29 13.47 -19.58 -1.43
CA PRO A 29 12.77 -20.35 -0.42
C PRO A 29 11.42 -19.69 -0.10
N ASN A 30 10.41 -20.51 0.24
CA ASN A 30 9.06 -19.96 0.40
C ASN A 30 9.05 -18.85 1.44
N GLU A 31 9.86 -19.00 2.50
CA GLU A 31 9.93 -18.11 3.64
C GLU A 31 10.35 -16.71 3.17
N LEU A 32 11.38 -16.64 2.32
CA LEU A 32 11.84 -15.37 1.77
C LEU A 32 10.82 -14.72 0.84
N ARG A 33 10.07 -15.52 0.05
CA ARG A 33 9.01 -14.96 -0.81
C ARG A 33 7.85 -14.41 0.00
N LEU A 34 7.46 -15.11 1.07
CA LEU A 34 6.43 -14.63 1.99
C LEU A 34 6.87 -13.35 2.71
N MET A 35 8.13 -13.29 3.17
CA MET A 35 8.69 -12.07 3.75
C MET A 35 8.69 -10.90 2.76
N ILE A 36 8.98 -11.12 1.48
CA ILE A 36 8.90 -10.07 0.45
C ILE A 36 7.46 -9.55 0.33
N TRP A 37 6.46 -10.44 0.35
CA TRP A 37 5.05 -10.02 0.32
C TRP A 37 4.64 -9.25 1.56
N GLU A 38 5.11 -9.65 2.74
CA GLU A 38 4.88 -8.94 4.01
C GLU A 38 5.53 -7.55 4.03
N CYS A 39 6.74 -7.43 3.50
CA CYS A 39 7.42 -6.14 3.34
C CYS A 39 6.71 -5.20 2.37
N ALA A 40 5.93 -5.74 1.42
CA ALA A 40 5.15 -4.95 0.47
C ALA A 40 3.78 -4.53 1.00
N TRP A 41 3.37 -4.99 2.19
CA TRP A 41 2.14 -4.53 2.82
C TRP A 41 2.26 -3.08 3.27
N PRO A 42 1.15 -2.31 3.31
CA PRO A 42 1.18 -0.98 3.88
C PRO A 42 1.68 -1.04 5.33
N GLY A 43 2.31 0.04 5.79
CA GLY A 43 2.62 0.22 7.20
C GLY A 43 1.34 0.21 8.07
N PRO A 44 1.48 0.31 9.41
CA PRO A 44 0.33 0.46 10.30
C PRO A 44 -0.56 1.64 9.86
N ARG A 45 -1.87 1.39 9.73
CA ARG A 45 -2.86 2.40 9.37
C ARG A 45 -3.87 2.58 10.49
N MET A 46 -4.50 3.74 10.52
CA MET A 46 -5.54 4.08 11.48
C MET A 46 -6.92 3.87 10.88
N ILE A 47 -7.79 3.19 11.63
CA ILE A 47 -9.20 3.01 11.32
C ILE A 47 -10.00 3.94 12.23
N GLU A 48 -10.84 4.75 11.62
CA GLU A 48 -11.68 5.72 12.30
C GLU A 48 -13.16 5.36 12.11
N GLY A 49 -13.91 5.48 13.21
CA GLY A 49 -15.36 5.38 13.21
C GLY A 49 -15.98 6.78 13.22
N VAL A 50 -16.76 7.09 12.20
CA VAL A 50 -17.53 8.35 12.11
C VAL A 50 -18.98 8.03 12.37
N THR A 51 -19.55 8.63 13.41
CA THR A 51 -20.99 8.58 13.68
C THR A 51 -21.69 9.58 12.78
N CYS A 52 -22.59 9.12 11.94
CA CYS A 52 -23.46 9.98 11.16
C CYS A 52 -24.85 9.98 11.81
N GLU A 53 -25.39 11.17 12.03
CA GLU A 53 -26.79 11.37 12.38
C GLU A 53 -27.59 11.42 11.07
N ASP A 54 -28.56 10.53 10.91
CA ASP A 54 -29.48 10.57 9.76
C ASP A 54 -30.63 11.51 10.10
N GLU A 55 -30.49 12.80 9.75
CA GLU A 55 -31.50 13.84 10.03
C GLU A 55 -32.82 13.61 9.28
N GLU A 56 -32.83 12.78 8.23
CA GLU A 56 -33.99 12.50 7.40
C GLU A 56 -34.77 11.24 7.84
N ALA A 57 -34.21 10.43 8.75
CA ALA A 57 -34.86 9.22 9.22
C ALA A 57 -36.00 9.52 10.20
N GLU A 58 -37.17 8.93 9.97
CA GLU A 58 -38.33 9.02 10.88
C GLU A 58 -38.03 8.42 12.28
N GLU A 59 -36.98 7.61 12.38
CA GLU A 59 -36.45 6.99 13.59
C GLU A 59 -34.94 7.27 13.70
N TYR A 60 -34.47 7.75 14.86
CA TYR A 60 -33.05 8.02 15.10
C TYR A 60 -32.23 6.73 14.95
N THR A 61 -31.45 6.65 13.89
CA THR A 61 -30.49 5.56 13.68
C THR A 61 -29.08 6.12 13.72
N GLU A 62 -28.32 5.75 14.76
CA GLU A 62 -26.91 6.06 14.84
C GLU A 62 -26.13 5.02 14.04
N ALA A 63 -25.62 5.41 12.88
CA ALA A 63 -24.76 4.55 12.07
C ALA A 63 -23.29 4.97 12.26
N THR A 64 -22.46 4.04 12.72
CA THR A 64 -21.00 4.23 12.73
C THR A 64 -20.40 3.73 11.42
N ASN A 65 -19.87 4.63 10.62
CA ASN A 65 -19.11 4.31 9.41
C ASN A 65 -17.63 4.13 9.74
N PHE A 66 -17.02 3.03 9.28
CA PHE A 66 -15.58 2.83 9.41
C PHE A 66 -14.85 3.12 8.10
N HIS A 67 -13.70 3.78 8.20
CA HIS A 67 -12.81 3.99 7.08
C HIS A 67 -11.34 4.08 7.53
N ILE A 68 -10.41 3.99 6.58
CA ILE A 68 -8.98 4.23 6.84
C ILE A 68 -8.74 5.74 6.86
N ALA A 69 -8.29 6.25 8.00
CA ALA A 69 -8.00 7.67 8.21
C ALA A 69 -6.64 8.10 7.64
N GLY A 70 -5.69 7.16 7.52
CA GLY A 70 -4.35 7.41 7.01
C GLY A 70 -3.31 6.45 7.59
N SER A 71 -2.03 6.67 7.26
CA SER A 71 -0.94 5.97 7.94
C SER A 71 -0.82 6.42 9.40
N LEU A 72 -0.35 5.52 10.28
CA LEU A 72 -0.11 5.87 11.69
C LEU A 72 0.92 7.00 11.82
N SER A 73 1.94 7.01 10.96
CA SER A 73 2.97 8.05 10.95
C SER A 73 2.37 9.43 10.64
N THR A 74 1.57 9.51 9.57
CA THR A 74 0.87 10.75 9.17
C THR A 74 -0.02 11.26 10.31
N LEU A 75 -0.71 10.35 11.00
CA LEU A 75 -1.58 10.71 12.11
C LEU A 75 -0.81 11.22 13.34
N LEU A 76 0.34 10.62 13.66
CA LEU A 76 1.19 11.05 14.78
C LEU A 76 1.85 12.42 14.54
N GLU A 77 2.01 12.82 13.28
CA GLU A 77 2.52 14.14 12.91
C GLU A 77 1.44 15.23 12.95
N GLN A 78 0.17 14.85 13.02
CA GLN A 78 -0.95 15.79 13.08
C GLN A 78 -1.23 16.27 14.51
N ASP A 79 -1.56 17.56 14.64
CA ASP A 79 -2.04 18.12 15.90
C ASP A 79 -3.49 17.68 16.14
N PHE A 80 -3.67 16.75 17.08
CA PHE A 80 -4.97 16.24 17.51
C PHE A 80 -5.95 17.36 17.93
N GLY A 81 -5.45 18.52 18.38
CA GLY A 81 -6.28 19.65 18.79
C GLY A 81 -6.99 20.38 17.64
N THR A 82 -6.54 20.16 16.40
CA THR A 82 -7.07 20.86 15.21
C THR A 82 -7.81 19.96 14.24
N ARG A 83 -7.89 18.65 14.52
CA ARG A 83 -8.60 17.70 13.68
C ARG A 83 -10.10 17.95 13.78
N ILE A 84 -10.65 18.57 12.73
CA ILE A 84 -12.09 18.53 12.48
C ILE A 84 -12.37 17.07 12.07
N LEU A 85 -13.10 16.34 12.91
CA LEU A 85 -13.51 14.93 12.69
C LEU A 85 -14.45 14.77 11.48
N GLU A 86 -14.82 15.87 10.82
CA GLU A 86 -15.71 15.92 9.68
C GLU A 86 -14.92 15.93 8.38
N GLY A 87 -14.73 14.73 7.81
CA GLY A 87 -14.99 14.53 6.38
C GLY A 87 -13.80 14.42 5.42
N GLU A 88 -12.59 14.87 5.76
CA GLU A 88 -11.47 14.79 4.81
C GLU A 88 -10.48 13.69 5.18
N ARG A 89 -10.43 12.64 4.35
CA ARG A 89 -9.36 11.64 4.37
C ARG A 89 -8.03 12.38 4.24
N SER A 90 -7.25 12.39 5.31
CA SER A 90 -5.97 13.07 5.27
C SER A 90 -5.00 12.45 4.26
N GLU A 91 -5.21 11.19 3.89
CA GLU A 91 -4.34 10.42 2.99
C GLU A 91 -5.16 9.33 2.28
N GLU A 92 -4.92 9.14 0.98
CA GLU A 92 -5.42 7.95 0.28
C GLU A 92 -4.63 6.71 0.71
N CYS A 93 -5.30 5.75 1.33
CA CYS A 93 -4.71 4.47 1.72
C CYS A 93 -5.20 3.34 0.79
N PRO A 94 -4.51 3.07 -0.34
CA PRO A 94 -4.94 2.04 -1.26
C PRO A 94 -4.87 0.64 -0.64
N PRO A 95 -5.56 -0.35 -1.23
CA PRO A 95 -5.41 -1.75 -0.85
C PRO A 95 -3.95 -2.21 -0.94
N PRO A 96 -3.53 -3.19 -0.12
CA PRO A 96 -2.18 -3.74 -0.20
C PRO A 96 -1.83 -4.18 -1.63
N VAL A 97 -0.71 -3.67 -2.16
CA VAL A 97 -0.26 -3.96 -3.54
C VAL A 97 -0.12 -5.47 -3.79
N ALA A 98 0.24 -6.23 -2.75
CA ALA A 98 0.36 -7.67 -2.75
C ALA A 98 -0.92 -8.42 -3.20
N LEU A 99 -2.10 -7.78 -3.12
CA LEU A 99 -3.36 -8.34 -3.65
C LEU A 99 -3.38 -8.42 -5.19
N GLN A 100 -2.54 -7.62 -5.87
CA GLN A 100 -2.59 -7.42 -7.32
C GLN A 100 -1.40 -8.06 -8.06
N VAL A 101 -0.34 -8.48 -7.35
CA VAL A 101 0.91 -8.96 -7.97
C VAL A 101 0.75 -10.34 -8.61
N CYS A 102 0.42 -11.36 -7.82
CA CYS A 102 0.29 -12.74 -8.29
C CYS A 102 -0.60 -13.57 -7.35
N HIS A 103 -0.92 -14.80 -7.75
CA HIS A 103 -1.79 -15.68 -6.96
C HIS A 103 -1.24 -15.97 -5.56
N GLU A 104 0.06 -16.23 -5.43
CA GLU A 104 0.70 -16.46 -4.13
C GLU A 104 0.60 -15.25 -3.22
N SER A 105 1.00 -14.08 -3.73
CA SER A 105 1.01 -12.83 -2.97
C SER A 105 -0.39 -12.48 -2.48
N ARG A 106 -1.41 -12.64 -3.35
CA ARG A 106 -2.81 -12.44 -2.99
C ARG A 106 -3.26 -13.41 -1.90
N LYS A 107 -2.99 -14.71 -2.07
CA LYS A 107 -3.38 -15.74 -1.11
C LYS A 107 -2.73 -15.50 0.27
N HIS A 108 -1.45 -15.14 0.29
CA HIS A 108 -0.74 -14.82 1.52
C HIS A 108 -1.34 -13.60 2.20
N THR A 109 -1.57 -12.53 1.44
CA THR A 109 -2.13 -11.27 1.95
C THR A 109 -3.53 -11.47 2.51
N LEU A 110 -4.41 -12.20 1.81
CA LEU A 110 -5.77 -12.48 2.27
C LEU A 110 -5.83 -13.45 3.47
N SER A 111 -4.73 -14.11 3.83
CA SER A 111 -4.67 -14.87 5.09
C SER A 111 -4.53 -13.97 6.32
N GLN A 112 -4.11 -12.71 6.12
CA GLN A 112 -3.88 -11.73 7.18
C GLN A 112 -4.84 -10.54 7.11
N TYR A 113 -5.22 -10.12 5.89
CA TYR A 113 -6.13 -9.02 5.63
C TYR A 113 -7.56 -9.51 5.41
N HIS A 114 -8.50 -8.84 6.05
CA HIS A 114 -9.94 -9.09 5.99
C HIS A 114 -10.63 -7.93 5.27
N ILE A 115 -11.70 -8.22 4.53
CA ILE A 115 -12.54 -7.20 3.93
C ILE A 115 -13.56 -6.74 4.98
N VAL A 116 -13.67 -5.43 5.15
CA VAL A 116 -14.68 -4.78 5.97
C VAL A 116 -15.58 -3.97 5.05
N GLU A 117 -16.88 -4.23 5.13
CA GLU A 117 -17.90 -3.45 4.42
C GLU A 117 -18.16 -2.13 5.15
N SER A 118 -18.24 -1.03 4.39
CA SER A 118 -18.55 0.31 4.88
C SER A 118 -19.43 1.03 3.85
N MET A 119 -20.15 2.07 4.28
CA MET A 119 -20.97 2.88 3.36
C MET A 119 -20.10 3.56 2.29
N ALA A 120 -18.81 3.79 2.57
CA ALA A 120 -17.86 4.35 1.60
C ALA A 120 -17.25 3.30 0.64
N GLY A 121 -17.70 2.05 0.75
CA GLY A 121 -17.18 0.89 0.02
C GLY A 121 -16.30 -0.02 0.87
N PRO A 122 -16.06 -1.26 0.40
CA PRO A 122 -15.26 -2.23 1.12
C PRO A 122 -13.78 -1.83 1.18
N PHE A 123 -13.12 -2.14 2.29
CA PHE A 123 -11.69 -1.92 2.45
C PHE A 123 -11.02 -3.08 3.20
N TYR A 124 -9.69 -3.21 3.04
CA TYR A 124 -8.92 -4.29 3.63
C TYR A 124 -8.27 -3.86 4.95
N VAL A 125 -8.45 -4.68 5.99
CA VAL A 125 -7.92 -4.46 7.35
C VAL A 125 -7.09 -5.65 7.81
N ASN A 126 -5.92 -5.39 8.39
CA ASN A 126 -5.14 -6.37 9.12
C ASN A 126 -5.27 -6.09 10.64
N PRO A 127 -5.96 -6.94 11.41
CA PRO A 127 -6.22 -6.70 12.83
C PRO A 127 -4.96 -6.70 13.71
N TYR A 128 -3.83 -7.19 13.19
CA TYR A 128 -2.55 -7.21 13.90
C TYR A 128 -1.65 -6.02 13.57
N ARG A 129 -2.01 -5.22 12.54
CA ARG A 129 -1.18 -4.08 12.08
C ARG A 129 -1.93 -2.76 12.06
N ASP A 130 -3.23 -2.78 11.79
CA ASP A 130 -4.05 -1.58 11.77
C ASP A 130 -4.60 -1.30 13.18
N CYS A 131 -4.63 -0.03 13.56
CA CYS A 131 -5.08 0.41 14.87
C CYS A 131 -6.44 1.11 14.77
N ARG A 132 -7.35 0.80 15.70
CA ARG A 132 -8.65 1.49 15.81
C ARG A 132 -8.51 2.70 16.73
N LEU A 133 -8.99 3.86 16.29
CA LEU A 133 -9.21 5.00 17.17
C LEU A 133 -10.62 4.87 17.79
N GLU A 134 -10.69 4.86 19.12
CA GLU A 134 -11.94 5.07 19.85
C GLU A 134 -11.97 6.52 20.33
N SER A 135 -12.72 7.37 19.62
CA SER A 135 -13.02 8.72 20.09
C SER A 135 -13.99 8.60 21.26
N ARG A 136 -13.50 8.61 22.50
CA ARG A 136 -14.34 8.83 23.69
C ARG A 136 -14.38 10.33 23.97
N ILE A 137 -15.55 10.93 23.75
CA ILE A 137 -15.89 12.28 24.20
C ILE A 137 -16.21 12.23 25.69
#